data_AF-A0A1X6YGR8-F1
#
_entry.id   AF-A0A1X6YGR8-F1
#
_cell.length_a   1.000
_cell.length_b   1.000
_cell.length_c   1.000
_cell.angle_alpha   90.00
_cell.angle_beta   90.00
_cell.angle_gamma   90.00
#
_symmetry.space_group_name_H-M   'P 1'
#
loop_
_entity.id
_entity.type
_entity.pdbx_description
1 polymer ?
#
loop_
_entity_poly.entity_id
_entity_poly.type
_entity_poly.pdbx_seq_one_letter_code
_entity_poly.pdbx_strand_id
1 'polypeptide(L)' 'MPLYVVTMSNVAHGWYYPPRAFLFEAPDVAAARLQAQEADDMAEIHSVRLAAPGEFDG' A
#
# COMPACT_ATOMS: atom_id res chain seq x y z
N MET A 1 1.93 9.36 -13.40
CA MET A 1 2.84 8.67 -12.46
C MET A 1 2.33 7.23 -12.33
N PRO A 2 3.16 6.18 -12.29
CA PRO A 2 2.65 4.81 -12.19
C PRO A 2 1.93 4.58 -10.85
N LEU A 3 0.95 3.68 -10.88
CA LEU A 3 0.14 3.31 -9.73
C LEU A 3 0.62 1.98 -9.17
N TYR A 4 0.84 1.92 -7.86
CA TYR A 4 1.31 0.73 -7.15
C TYR A 4 0.25 0.22 -6.19
N VAL A 5 0.09 -1.10 -6.16
CA VAL A 5 -0.69 -1.81 -5.15
C VAL A 5 0.25 -2.17 -4.01
N VAL A 6 -0.02 -1.65 -2.83
CA VAL A 6 0.70 -1.97 -1.59
C VAL A 6 -0.24 -2.76 -0.69
N THR A 7 0.14 -4.00 -0.36
CA THR A 7 -0.60 -4.79 0.62
C THR A 7 0.00 -4.56 2.00
N MET A 8 -0.79 -4.05 2.94
CA MET A 8 -0.33 -3.76 4.30
C MET A 8 -1.36 -4.17 5.36
N SER A 9 -0.89 -4.57 6.53
CA SER A 9 -1.71 -4.76 7.75
C SER A 9 -1.26 -3.78 8.81
N ASN A 10 -2.14 -3.41 9.74
CA ASN A 10 -1.78 -2.52 10.84
C ASN A 10 -2.45 -2.94 12.16
N VAL A 11 -1.92 -2.44 13.28
CA VAL A 11 -2.54 -2.53 14.59
C VAL A 11 -2.84 -1.12 15.06
N ALA A 12 -4.12 -0.78 15.16
CA ALA A 12 -4.55 0.53 15.67
C ALA A 12 -5.50 0.35 16.86
N HIS A 13 -5.30 1.13 17.92
CA HIS A 13 -6.13 1.10 19.14
C HIS A 13 -6.28 -0.30 19.78
N GLY A 14 -5.25 -1.16 19.67
CA GLY A 14 -5.27 -2.52 20.21
C GLY A 14 -6.01 -3.55 19.33
N TRP A 15 -6.45 -3.16 18.13
CA TRP A 15 -7.11 -4.03 17.17
C TRP A 15 -6.19 -4.34 15.99
N TYR A 16 -6.11 -5.63 15.63
CA TYR A 16 -5.45 -6.06 14.41
C TYR A 16 -6.38 -5.90 13.22
N TYR A 17 -5.90 -5.20 12.20
CA TYR A 17 -6.55 -5.14 10.91
C TYR A 17 -5.78 -6.02 9.92
N PRO A 18 -6.47 -6.98 9.26
CA PRO A 18 -5.82 -7.90 8.33
C PRO A 18 -5.24 -7.18 7.11
N PRO A 19 -4.35 -7.84 6.34
CA PRO A 19 -3.71 -7.24 5.19
C PRO A 19 -4.75 -6.79 4.15
N ARG A 20 -4.64 -5.54 3.71
CA ARG A 20 -5.50 -4.91 2.71
C ARG A 20 -4.64 -4.25 1.63
N ALA A 21 -5.17 -4.21 0.42
CA ALA A 21 -4.54 -3.56 -0.71
C ALA A 21 -4.91 -2.07 -0.73
N PHE A 22 -3.89 -1.22 -0.88
CA PHE A 22 -4.02 0.22 -1.02
C PHE A 22 -3.25 0.69 -2.25
N LEU A 23 -3.65 1.84 -2.78
CA LEU A 23 -3.13 2.40 -4.00
C LEU A 23 -2.28 3.63 -3.73
N PHE A 24 -1.08 3.66 -4.32
CA PHE A 24 -0.15 4.77 -4.21
C PHE A 24 0.38 5.13 -5.59
N GLU A 25 0.27 6.41 -5.95
CA GLU A 25 0.96 6.94 -7.12
C GLU A 25 2.40 7.29 -6.75
N ALA A 26 3.37 6.68 -7.42
CA ALA A 26 4.78 6.89 -7.13
C ALA A 26 5.65 6.72 -8.37
N PRO A 27 6.85 7.31 -8.44
CA PRO A 27 7.75 7.12 -9.56
C PRO A 27 8.31 5.68 -9.66
N ASP A 28 8.46 4.99 -8.52
CA ASP A 28 8.99 3.64 -8.44
C ASP A 28 8.46 2.88 -7.20
N VAL A 29 8.87 1.61 -7.07
CA VAL A 29 8.49 0.71 -5.96
C VAL A 29 8.97 1.23 -4.59
N ALA A 30 10.16 1.84 -4.53
CA ALA A 30 10.73 2.31 -3.28
C ALA A 30 9.96 3.53 -2.74
N ALA A 31 9.62 4.46 -3.63
CA ALA A 31 8.78 5.61 -3.33
C ALA A 31 7.35 5.19 -2.94
N ALA A 32 6.76 4.19 -3.60
CA ALA A 32 5.46 3.65 -3.20
C ALA A 32 5.49 3.05 -1.79
N ARG A 33 6.55 2.29 -1.46
CA ARG A 33 6.75 1.72 -0.12
C ARG A 33 6.91 2.82 0.93
N LEU A 34 7.69 3.86 0.62
CA LEU A 34 7.92 4.99 1.52
C LEU A 34 6.61 5.74 1.80
N GLN A 35 5.89 6.14 0.76
CA GLN A 35 4.60 6.83 0.92
C GLN A 35 3.59 5.98 1.71
N ALA A 36 3.56 4.66 1.47
CA ALA A 36 2.72 3.75 2.23
C ALA A 36 3.07 3.73 3.73
N GLN A 37 4.36 3.72 4.06
CA GLN A 37 4.81 3.79 5.45
C GLN A 37 4.57 5.16 6.08
N GLU A 38 4.64 6.24 5.31
CA GLU A 38 4.32 7.60 5.79
C GLU A 38 2.82 7.79 6.03
N ALA A 39 1.98 7.10 5.24
CA ALA A 39 0.52 7.11 5.42
C ALA A 39 0.08 6.34 6.67
N ASP A 40 0.82 5.30 7.04
CA ASP A 40 0.62 4.54 8.28
C ASP A 40 1.98 4.02 8.79
N ASP A 41 2.56 4.71 9.77
CA ASP A 41 3.87 4.40 10.34
C ASP A 41 3.85 3.10 11.16
N MET A 42 2.67 2.63 11.54
CA MET A 42 2.46 1.37 12.25
C MET A 42 2.10 0.20 11.32
N ALA A 43 1.94 0.45 10.01
CA ALA A 43 1.63 -0.59 9.05
C ALA A 43 2.84 -1.49 8.74
N GLU A 44 2.60 -2.79 8.70
CA GLU A 44 3.51 -3.79 8.14
C GLU A 44 3.22 -3.98 6.64
N ILE A 45 4.20 -3.70 5.80
CA ILE A 45 4.09 -3.83 4.34
C ILE A 45 4.49 -5.24 3.90
N HIS A 46 3.51 -6.00 3.39
CA HIS A 46 3.66 -7.38 2.92
C HIS A 46 4.14 -7.48 1.48
N SER A 47 3.63 -6.64 0.60
CA SER A 47 4.01 -6.63 -0.82
C SER A 47 3.79 -5.28 -1.47
N VAL A 48 4.58 -4.99 -2.50
CA VAL A 48 4.44 -3.81 -3.37
C VAL A 48 4.57 -4.28 -4.81
N ARG A 49 3.61 -3.95 -5.66
CA ARG A 49 3.67 -4.25 -7.10
C ARG A 49 3.02 -3.16 -7.93
N LEU A 50 3.36 -3.11 -9.22
CA LEU A 50 2.67 -2.25 -10.16
C LEU A 50 1.20 -2.72 -10.31
N ALA A 51 0.27 -1.77 -10.33
CA ALA A 51 -1.14 -2.06 -10.61
C ALA A 51 -1.30 -2.48 -12.07
N ALA A 52 -2.14 -3.49 -12.33
CA ALA A 52 -2.51 -3.81 -13.70
C ALA A 52 -3.42 -2.72 -14.27
N PRO A 53 -3.40 -2.47 -15.59
CA PRO A 53 -4.35 -1.56 -16.22
C PRO A 53 -5.79 -1.98 -15.91
N GLY A 54 -6.60 -1.07 -15.37
CA GLY A 54 -8.02 -1.27 -15.08
C GLY A 54 -8.36 -2.16 -13.88
N GLU A 55 -7.37 -2.50 -13.04
CA GLU A 55 -7.57 -3.36 -11.86
C GLU A 55 -8.57 -2.79 -10.82
N PHE A 56 -8.78 -1.47 -10.85
CA PHE A 56 -9.63 -0.75 -9.89
C PHE A 56 -10.70 0.14 -10.55
N ASP A 57 -11.04 -0.11 -11.83
CA ASP A 57 -12.07 0.64 -12.57
C ASP A 57 -13.52 0.16 -12.27
N GLY A 58 -13.71 -0.57 -11.17
CA GLY A 58 -14.97 -1.25 -10.81
C GLY A 58 -15.93 -0.44 -9.95
#